data_AF-A0A5Q4T5U6-F1
#
_entry.id   AF-A0A5Q4T5U6-F1
#
_cell.length_a   1.000
_cell.length_b   1.000
_cell.length_c   1.000
_cell.angle_alpha   90.00
_cell.angle_beta   90.00
_cell.angle_gamma   90.00
#
_symmetry.space_group_name_H-M   'P 1'
#
loop_
_entity.id
_entity.type
_entity.pdbx_description
1 polymer ?
#
loop_
_entity_poly.entity_id
_entity_poly.type
_entity_poly.pdbx_seq_one_letter_code
_entity_poly.pdbx_strand_id
1 'polypeptide(L)'
;MITNLVRGLTALTLAPLTTATPAQAMETVPLAHAVELLPVVPEDRTGYIRTSFKHWNSGDDADDGCNTRQEVLLAEAAVAPEVEPGCPVSGGSCTSCHDNQTVSVAGSSDIDHIVPLVL
;
A
#
# COMPACT_ATOMS: atom_id res chain seq x y z
N MET A 1 -57.10 -69.21 -31.16
CA MET A 1 -55.85 -69.96 -31.41
C MET A 1 -54.78 -68.96 -31.81
N ILE A 2 -53.57 -69.13 -31.25
CA ILE A 2 -52.28 -68.48 -31.55
C ILE A 2 -51.96 -67.14 -30.85
N THR A 3 -51.03 -67.31 -29.92
CA THR A 3 -50.20 -66.45 -29.06
C THR A 3 -49.37 -65.40 -29.81
N ASN A 4 -49.08 -64.26 -29.18
CA ASN A 4 -47.86 -63.50 -29.47
C ASN A 4 -47.14 -63.11 -28.16
N LEU A 5 -45.99 -63.76 -27.93
CA LEU A 5 -44.93 -63.31 -27.04
C LEU A 5 -44.27 -62.06 -27.65
N VAL A 6 -44.01 -61.03 -26.84
CA VAL A 6 -42.96 -60.05 -27.16
C VAL A 6 -42.02 -59.93 -25.98
N ARG A 7 -40.75 -60.21 -26.31
CA ARG A 7 -39.56 -60.22 -25.47
C ARG A 7 -39.25 -58.83 -24.90
N GLY A 8 -38.77 -58.82 -23.65
CA GLY A 8 -38.22 -57.63 -23.02
C GLY A 8 -36.91 -57.16 -23.66
N LEU A 9 -36.67 -55.86 -23.57
CA LEU A 9 -35.38 -55.22 -23.83
C LEU A 9 -35.10 -54.27 -22.66
N THR A 10 -34.20 -54.65 -21.76
CA THR A 10 -33.63 -53.77 -20.74
C THR A 10 -32.65 -52.81 -21.43
N ALA A 11 -33.00 -51.53 -21.48
CA ALA A 11 -32.11 -50.49 -21.98
C ALA A 11 -31.04 -50.15 -20.93
N LEU A 12 -29.77 -50.41 -21.25
CA LEU A 12 -28.63 -49.98 -20.46
C LEU A 12 -28.34 -48.51 -20.79
N THR A 13 -28.66 -47.60 -19.88
CA THR A 13 -28.39 -46.16 -20.04
C THR A 13 -26.92 -45.86 -19.81
N LEU A 14 -26.23 -45.40 -20.86
CA LEU A 14 -24.85 -44.93 -20.81
C LEU A 14 -24.82 -43.51 -20.22
N ALA A 15 -24.25 -43.33 -19.03
CA ALA A 15 -24.08 -41.99 -18.44
C ALA A 15 -22.82 -41.30 -19.04
N PRO A 16 -22.91 -40.04 -19.49
CA PRO A 16 -21.75 -39.32 -19.98
C PRO A 16 -20.81 -38.95 -18.82
N LEU A 17 -19.53 -39.32 -18.96
CA LEU A 17 -18.45 -38.84 -18.09
C LEU A 17 -18.11 -37.39 -18.46
N THR A 18 -18.49 -36.44 -17.62
CA THR A 18 -18.00 -35.06 -17.72
C THR A 18 -16.56 -35.00 -17.21
N THR A 19 -15.58 -34.87 -18.09
CA THR A 19 -14.20 -34.54 -17.70
C THR A 19 -14.17 -33.09 -17.22
N ALA A 20 -13.84 -32.85 -15.95
CA ALA A 20 -13.63 -31.51 -15.44
C ALA A 20 -12.46 -30.85 -16.19
N THR A 21 -12.68 -29.65 -16.74
CA THR A 21 -11.61 -28.84 -17.33
C THR A 21 -10.62 -28.47 -16.22
N PRO A 22 -9.31 -28.69 -16.40
CA PRO A 22 -8.33 -28.27 -15.41
C PRO A 22 -8.39 -26.75 -15.25
N ALA A 23 -8.46 -26.28 -14.00
CA ALA A 23 -8.40 -24.86 -13.67
C ALA A 23 -7.11 -24.29 -14.27
N GLN A 24 -7.24 -23.26 -15.13
CA GLN A 24 -6.08 -22.53 -15.63
C GLN A 24 -5.43 -21.84 -14.42
N ALA A 25 -4.15 -22.14 -14.18
CA ALA A 25 -3.38 -21.41 -13.19
C ALA A 25 -3.32 -19.94 -13.62
N MET A 26 -3.56 -19.02 -12.69
CA MET A 26 -3.44 -17.59 -12.93
C MET A 26 -1.99 -17.30 -13.31
N GLU A 27 -1.79 -16.63 -14.46
CA GLU A 27 -0.46 -16.29 -14.95
C GLU A 27 0.17 -15.27 -14.00
N THR A 28 1.29 -15.64 -13.37
CA THR A 28 2.00 -14.76 -12.44
C THR A 28 3.02 -13.94 -13.20
N VAL A 29 2.90 -12.62 -13.10
CA VAL A 29 3.85 -11.67 -13.69
C VAL A 29 4.76 -11.13 -12.58
N PRO A 30 6.09 -11.03 -12.80
CA PRO A 30 6.99 -10.38 -11.86
C PRO A 30 6.56 -8.93 -11.59
N LEU A 31 6.60 -8.47 -10.33
CA LEU A 31 6.17 -7.12 -9.95
C LEU A 31 6.81 -6.03 -10.81
N ALA A 32 8.11 -6.13 -11.07
CA ALA A 32 8.83 -5.17 -11.92
C ALA A 32 8.21 -5.08 -13.32
N HIS A 33 7.88 -6.23 -13.93
CA HIS A 33 7.23 -6.26 -15.23
C HIS A 33 5.79 -5.74 -15.18
N ALA A 34 5.08 -6.00 -14.08
CA ALA A 34 3.73 -5.46 -13.89
C ALA A 34 3.72 -3.92 -13.78
N VAL A 35 4.73 -3.33 -13.14
CA VAL A 35 4.91 -1.86 -13.04
C VAL A 35 5.22 -1.25 -14.41
N GLU A 36 6.04 -1.91 -15.24
CA GLU A 36 6.38 -1.46 -16.60
C GLU A 36 5.15 -1.39 -17.52
N LEU A 37 4.12 -2.20 -17.25
CA LEU A 37 2.88 -2.21 -18.03
C LEU A 37 1.92 -1.07 -17.65
N LEU A 38 2.20 -0.32 -16.58
CA LEU A 38 1.35 0.79 -16.16
C LEU A 38 1.42 1.94 -17.18
N PRO A 39 0.27 2.44 -17.69
CA PRO A 39 0.28 3.57 -18.61
C PRO A 39 0.73 4.84 -17.88
N VAL A 40 1.69 5.55 -18.46
CA VAL A 40 2.12 6.86 -17.97
C VAL A 40 1.14 7.92 -18.48
N VAL A 41 0.45 8.58 -17.57
CA VAL A 41 -0.48 9.68 -17.86
C VAL A 41 -0.08 10.93 -17.06
N PRO A 42 -0.47 12.14 -17.51
CA PRO A 42 -0.30 13.34 -16.71
C PRO A 42 -0.97 13.20 -15.33
N GLU A 43 -0.35 13.81 -14.32
CA GLU A 43 -0.93 13.93 -12.98
C GLU A 43 -2.30 14.61 -13.06
N ASP A 44 -3.33 13.95 -12.53
CA ASP A 44 -4.61 14.57 -12.25
C ASP A 44 -4.59 15.10 -10.82
N ARG A 45 -4.94 16.38 -10.65
CA ARG A 45 -5.00 17.03 -9.34
C ARG A 45 -6.43 17.43 -8.98
N THR A 46 -7.41 16.95 -9.74
CA THR A 46 -8.81 17.25 -9.53
C THR A 46 -9.23 16.80 -8.13
N GLY A 47 -9.74 17.73 -7.32
CA GLY A 47 -10.14 17.45 -5.93
C GLY A 47 -9.00 17.58 -4.91
N TYR A 48 -7.74 17.78 -5.34
CA TYR A 48 -6.65 18.09 -4.43
C TYR A 48 -6.82 19.48 -3.81
N ILE A 49 -6.90 19.54 -2.48
CA ILE A 49 -6.97 20.78 -1.71
C ILE A 49 -5.89 20.73 -0.62
N ARG A 50 -4.78 21.46 -0.82
CA ARG A 50 -3.63 21.47 0.11
C ARG A 50 -4.05 21.74 1.55
N THR A 51 -4.99 22.66 1.75
CA THR A 51 -5.45 23.10 3.07
C THR A 51 -6.33 22.09 3.80
N SER A 52 -6.82 21.04 3.12
CA SER A 52 -7.52 19.91 3.74
C SER A 52 -6.57 19.03 4.55
N PHE A 53 -5.27 19.07 4.27
CA PHE A 53 -4.24 18.31 4.97
C PHE A 53 -3.60 19.20 6.05
N LYS A 54 -4.25 19.26 7.22
CA LYS A 54 -3.72 19.96 8.39
C LYS A 54 -2.36 19.35 8.77
N HIS A 55 -1.37 20.20 9.01
CA HIS A 55 -0.05 19.75 9.45
C HIS A 55 -0.05 19.59 10.97
N TRP A 56 0.67 18.56 11.40
CA TRP A 56 1.00 18.21 12.78
C TRP A 56 -0.21 18.11 13.71
N ASN A 57 -0.64 16.88 13.99
CA ASN A 57 -1.55 16.62 15.10
C ASN A 57 -0.77 16.56 16.43
N SER A 58 -1.43 16.21 17.51
CA SER A 58 -0.84 16.06 18.85
C SER A 58 0.13 14.88 19.00
N GLY A 59 0.72 14.38 17.91
CA GLY A 59 1.67 13.27 17.97
C GLY A 59 1.04 11.94 18.35
N ASP A 60 1.88 11.04 18.85
CA ASP A 60 1.47 9.72 19.33
C ASP A 60 0.97 9.80 20.78
N ASP A 61 1.59 10.66 21.61
CA ASP A 61 1.14 10.99 22.96
C ASP A 61 0.61 12.44 23.01
N ALA A 62 -0.69 12.60 23.22
CA ALA A 62 -1.31 13.92 23.24
C ALA A 62 -0.94 14.79 24.45
N ASP A 63 -0.33 14.20 25.50
CA ASP A 63 -0.07 14.86 26.78
C ASP A 63 1.39 15.33 26.96
N ASP A 64 2.31 14.97 26.06
CA ASP A 64 3.75 15.28 26.20
C ASP A 64 4.17 16.62 25.53
N GLY A 65 3.29 17.18 24.71
CA GLY A 65 3.51 18.42 23.97
C GLY A 65 4.28 18.26 22.65
N CYS A 66 4.66 17.05 22.27
CA CYS A 66 5.22 16.71 20.98
C CYS A 66 4.11 16.64 19.92
N ASN A 67 4.22 17.45 18.87
CA ASN A 67 3.36 17.25 17.70
C ASN A 67 4.03 16.21 16.76
N THR A 68 3.30 15.72 15.76
CA THR A 68 3.82 14.67 14.85
C THR A 68 5.19 14.99 14.25
N ARG A 69 5.54 16.27 14.03
CA ARG A 69 6.85 16.65 13.52
C ARG A 69 7.95 16.23 14.48
N GLN A 70 7.80 16.54 15.77
CA GLN A 70 8.82 16.19 16.77
C GLN A 70 8.95 14.68 16.92
N GLU A 71 7.83 13.96 16.90
CA GLU A 71 7.83 12.50 16.97
C GLU A 71 8.68 11.88 15.84
N VAL A 72 8.47 12.35 14.61
CA VAL A 72 9.22 11.86 13.45
C VAL A 72 10.70 12.25 13.56
N LEU A 73 11.02 13.47 14.00
CA LEU A 73 12.42 13.88 14.18
C LEU A 73 13.13 13.05 15.26
N LEU A 74 12.43 12.62 16.31
CA LEU A 74 12.99 11.78 17.35
C LEU A 74 13.17 10.33 16.88
N ALA A 75 12.22 9.83 16.09
CA ALA A 75 12.22 8.45 15.59
C ALA A 75 13.21 8.22 14.44
N GLU A 76 13.37 9.20 13.53
CA GLU A 76 14.07 9.02 12.26
C GLU A 76 15.43 9.71 12.19
N ALA A 77 15.83 10.45 13.22
CA ALA A 77 17.15 11.07 13.25
C ALA A 77 18.27 10.03 13.25
N ALA A 78 19.25 10.23 12.37
CA ALA A 78 20.47 9.45 12.33
C ALA A 78 21.34 9.71 13.57
N VAL A 79 21.34 10.96 14.06
CA VAL A 79 21.92 11.35 15.35
C VAL A 79 20.80 11.93 16.19
N ALA A 80 20.54 11.31 17.34
CA ALA A 80 19.46 11.69 18.25
C ALA A 80 19.54 13.17 18.64
N PRO A 81 18.42 13.93 18.55
CA PRO A 81 18.33 15.27 19.09
C PRO A 81 18.12 15.28 20.60
N GLU A 82 18.33 16.44 21.20
CA GLU A 82 17.94 16.74 22.57
C GLU A 82 16.49 17.22 22.61
N VAL A 83 15.76 16.86 23.68
CA VAL A 83 14.36 17.23 23.91
C VAL A 83 14.28 18.12 25.15
N GLU A 84 13.74 19.32 24.97
CA GLU A 84 13.52 20.28 26.04
C GLU A 84 12.10 20.15 26.64
N PRO A 85 11.84 20.70 27.85
CA PRO A 85 10.49 20.74 28.41
C PRO A 85 9.48 21.40 27.47
N GLY A 86 8.36 20.72 27.23
CA GLY A 86 7.34 21.14 26.24
C GLY A 86 7.63 20.71 24.81
N CYS A 87 8.58 19.78 24.62
CA CYS A 87 8.98 19.19 23.35
C CYS A 87 9.51 20.12 22.24
N PRO A 88 10.30 21.17 22.52
CA PRO A 88 11.26 21.66 21.53
C PRO A 88 12.38 20.61 21.33
N VAL A 89 12.80 20.42 20.08
CA VAL A 89 13.94 19.55 19.73
C VAL A 89 15.11 20.38 19.20
N SER A 90 16.33 20.04 19.62
CA SER A 90 17.57 20.70 19.18
C SER A 90 18.72 19.72 18.94
N GLY A 91 19.77 20.17 18.25
CA GLY A 91 20.90 19.30 17.89
C GLY A 91 20.51 18.30 16.80
N GLY A 92 21.11 17.10 16.85
CA GLY A 92 20.82 15.96 15.98
C GLY A 92 21.08 16.15 14.48
N SER A 93 20.87 15.07 13.71
CA SER A 93 20.93 15.12 12.25
C SER A 93 20.10 14.02 11.58
N CYS A 94 19.64 14.30 10.36
CA CYS A 94 18.96 13.36 9.46
C CYS A 94 19.71 13.30 8.12
N THR A 95 19.61 12.16 7.44
CA THR A 95 20.05 12.03 6.04
C THR A 95 18.82 12.09 5.14
N SER A 96 18.82 13.04 4.21
CA SER A 96 17.74 13.20 3.23
C SER A 96 17.69 12.02 2.26
N CYS A 97 16.52 11.43 2.10
CA CYS A 97 16.29 10.36 1.12
C CYS A 97 16.28 10.86 -0.33
N HIS A 98 16.19 12.18 -0.56
CA HIS A 98 16.09 12.75 -1.91
C HIS A 98 17.46 12.93 -2.57
N ASP A 99 18.47 13.32 -1.80
CA ASP A 99 19.79 13.73 -2.30
C ASP A 99 20.96 13.20 -1.44
N ASN A 100 20.64 12.36 -0.44
CA ASN A 100 21.60 11.72 0.44
C ASN A 100 22.49 12.70 1.23
N GLN A 101 22.03 13.94 1.40
CA GLN A 101 22.71 14.95 2.22
C GLN A 101 22.32 14.81 3.69
N THR A 102 23.30 14.96 4.59
CA THR A 102 23.04 15.03 6.04
C THR A 102 22.80 16.47 6.45
N VAL A 103 21.68 16.70 7.14
CA VAL A 103 21.21 18.01 7.60
C VAL A 103 20.89 17.98 9.09
N SER A 104 20.94 19.12 9.77
CA SER A 104 20.60 19.21 11.20
C SER A 104 19.08 19.25 11.41
N VAL A 105 18.57 18.44 12.34
CA VAL A 105 17.13 18.39 12.66
C VAL A 105 16.59 19.65 13.31
N ALA A 106 17.44 20.40 14.02
CA ALA A 106 17.09 21.71 14.58
C ALA A 106 16.90 22.79 13.49
N GLY A 107 17.30 22.52 12.24
CA GLY A 107 17.25 23.45 11.11
C GLY A 107 16.10 23.17 10.12
N SER A 108 16.37 23.45 8.85
CA SER A 108 15.46 23.43 7.68
C SER A 108 14.96 22.05 7.26
N SER A 109 14.99 21.05 8.14
CA SER A 109 14.47 19.72 7.86
C SER A 109 12.95 19.73 7.92
N ASP A 110 12.34 19.54 6.76
CA ASP A 110 10.91 19.27 6.62
C ASP A 110 10.65 17.76 6.60
N ILE A 111 9.51 17.35 7.13
CA ILE A 111 9.00 15.98 7.00
C ILE A 111 8.04 15.98 5.82
N ASP A 112 8.43 15.30 4.75
CA ASP A 112 7.74 15.36 3.46
C ASP A 112 7.04 14.04 3.11
N HIS A 113 6.06 14.14 2.21
CA HIS A 113 5.39 12.98 1.65
C HIS A 113 6.17 12.49 0.42
N ILE A 114 6.75 11.30 0.49
CA ILE A 114 7.49 10.70 -0.65
C ILE A 114 6.60 10.55 -1.90
N VAL A 115 5.32 10.23 -1.69
CA VAL A 115 4.30 10.23 -2.73
C VAL A 115 3.41 11.46 -2.52
N PRO A 116 3.27 12.37 -3.50
CA PRO A 116 2.46 13.57 -3.36
C PRO A 116 1.00 13.24 -3.00
N LEU A 117 0.39 14.10 -2.18
CA LEU A 117 -0.98 13.96 -1.67
C LEU A 117 -2.10 14.18 -2.72
N VAL A 118 -1.75 14.09 -4.00
CA VAL A 118 -2.73 14.18 -5.08
C VAL A 118 -3.43 12.83 -5.22
N LEU A 119 -4.76 12.87 -5.32
CA LEU A 119 -5.60 11.70 -5.52
C LEU A 119 -5.90 11.53 -7.00
#